data_AF-A0A016T5N3-F1
#
_entry.id   AF-A0A016T5N3-F1
#
_cell.length_a   1.000
_cell.length_b   1.000
_cell.length_c   1.000
_cell.angle_alpha   90.00
_cell.angle_beta   90.00
_cell.angle_gamma   90.00
#
_symmetry.space_group_name_H-M   'P 1'
#
loop_
_entity.id
_entity.type
_entity.pdbx_description
1 polymer ?
#
loop_
_entity_poly.entity_id
_entity_poly.type
_entity_poly.pdbx_seq_one_letter_code
_entity_poly.pdbx_strand_id
1 'polypeptide(L)'
;MVEIYKLLEGANDVEITPCPEDRWDQTRQWDARSLNLFRNESAMTAKQLNARITFAKGAAQASLSRPAVEWLVYTANLTTLMNQLNEKVA
;
A
#
# COMPACT_ATOMS: atom_id res chain seq x y z
N MET A 1 23.79 -0.48 10.76
CA MET A 1 22.36 -0.14 10.65
C MET A 1 22.11 1.36 10.73
N VAL A 2 22.44 2.05 11.84
CA VAL A 2 22.20 3.51 11.98
C VAL A 2 22.84 4.33 10.86
N GLU A 3 24.12 4.09 10.55
CA GLU A 3 24.82 4.83 9.48
C GLU A 3 24.24 4.57 8.08
N ILE A 4 23.73 3.35 7.82
CA ILE A 4 23.08 3.01 6.54
C ILE A 4 21.75 3.78 6.42
N TYR A 5 20.95 3.82 7.47
CA TYR A 5 19.68 4.57 7.43
C TYR A 5 19.86 6.08 7.39
N LYS A 6 20.95 6.61 7.95
CA LYS A 6 21.34 8.02 7.75
C LYS A 6 21.63 8.30 6.28
N LEU A 7 22.40 7.43 5.62
CA LEU A 7 22.71 7.56 4.18
C LEU A 7 21.46 7.49 3.30
N LEU A 8 20.46 6.68 3.70
CA LEU A 8 19.20 6.51 2.98
C LEU A 8 18.17 7.63 3.24
N GLU A 9 18.46 8.57 4.14
CA GLU A 9 17.71 9.82 4.38
C GLU A 9 16.18 9.68 4.40
N GLY A 10 15.67 8.67 5.12
CA GLY A 10 14.22 8.47 5.28
C GLY A 10 13.54 7.69 4.14
N ALA A 11 14.31 7.11 3.23
CA ALA A 11 13.81 6.11 2.29
C ALA A 11 13.23 4.89 3.04
N ASN A 12 12.24 4.26 2.41
CA ASN A 12 11.72 2.97 2.83
C ASN A 12 12.48 1.88 2.06
N ASP A 13 12.94 0.87 2.78
CA ASP A 13 13.60 -0.30 2.21
C ASP A 13 12.64 -1.49 2.26
N VAL A 14 12.28 -1.99 1.08
CA VAL A 14 11.33 -3.09 0.87
C VAL A 14 11.81 -3.93 -0.31
N GLU A 15 11.73 -5.25 -0.17
CA GLU A 15 11.91 -6.14 -1.31
C GLU A 15 10.69 -6.04 -2.22
N ILE A 16 10.91 -5.84 -3.53
CA ILE A 16 9.84 -5.72 -4.53
C ILE A 16 10.20 -6.58 -5.73
N THR A 17 9.30 -7.51 -6.06
CA THR A 17 9.31 -8.32 -7.26
C THR A 17 7.91 -8.25 -7.90
N PRO A 18 7.76 -8.55 -9.21
CA PRO A 18 6.46 -8.63 -9.84
C PRO A 18 5.52 -9.59 -9.09
N CYS A 19 4.29 -9.17 -8.83
CA CYS A 19 3.30 -10.03 -8.18
C CYS A 19 2.75 -11.04 -9.21
N PRO A 20 2.80 -12.36 -8.94
CA PRO A 20 2.16 -13.34 -9.80
C PRO A 20 0.65 -13.10 -9.91
N GLU A 21 0.08 -13.31 -11.09
CA GLU A 21 -1.31 -12.97 -11.40
C GLU A 21 -2.33 -13.79 -10.60
N ASP A 22 -1.96 -15.00 -10.17
CA ASP A 22 -2.79 -15.90 -9.37
C ASP A 22 -2.88 -15.52 -7.88
N ARG A 23 -2.19 -14.45 -7.47
CA ARG A 23 -2.12 -14.01 -6.06
C ARG A 23 -3.07 -12.88 -5.71
N TRP A 24 -3.77 -12.31 -6.69
CA TRP A 24 -4.74 -11.26 -6.47
C TRP A 24 -5.78 -11.25 -7.60
N ASP A 25 -7.01 -10.86 -7.28
CA ASP A 25 -8.11 -10.86 -8.24
C ASP A 25 -8.03 -9.62 -9.15
N GLN A 26 -7.52 -9.80 -10.37
CA GLN A 26 -7.35 -8.73 -11.36
C GLN A 26 -8.68 -8.11 -11.84
N THR A 27 -9.82 -8.77 -11.57
CA THR A 27 -11.14 -8.31 -12.01
C THR A 27 -11.77 -7.29 -11.06
N ARG A 28 -11.23 -7.15 -9.84
CA ARG A 28 -11.70 -6.17 -8.85
C ARG A 28 -11.29 -4.73 -9.20
N GLN A 29 -12.05 -3.80 -8.64
CA GLN A 29 -11.76 -2.37 -8.70
C GLN A 29 -10.74 -2.01 -7.62
N TRP A 30 -9.47 -1.89 -8.02
CA TRP A 30 -8.34 -1.56 -7.13
C TRP A 30 -7.98 -0.07 -7.15
N ASP A 31 -8.91 0.82 -7.49
CA ASP A 31 -8.70 2.25 -7.33
C ASP A 31 -8.95 2.70 -5.88
N ALA A 32 -8.30 3.80 -5.50
CA ALA A 32 -8.33 4.29 -4.13
C ALA A 32 -9.75 4.60 -3.62
N ARG A 33 -10.67 5.02 -4.50
CA ARG A 33 -12.06 5.30 -4.14
C ARG A 33 -12.85 4.02 -3.92
N SER A 34 -12.80 3.04 -4.83
CA SER A 34 -13.46 1.74 -4.62
C SER A 34 -12.95 1.00 -3.39
N LEU A 35 -11.69 1.21 -3.01
CA LEU A 35 -11.11 0.65 -1.78
C LEU A 35 -11.42 1.47 -0.52
N ASN A 36 -12.04 2.65 -0.63
CA ASN A 36 -12.20 3.59 0.49
C ASN A 36 -10.86 3.84 1.20
N LEU A 37 -9.79 4.07 0.43
CA LEU A 37 -8.41 4.08 0.91
C LEU A 37 -8.09 5.27 1.81
N PHE A 38 -8.76 6.41 1.62
CA PHE A 38 -8.46 7.63 2.35
C PHE A 38 -9.54 7.92 3.38
N ARG A 39 -9.16 8.03 4.67
CA ARG A 39 -10.11 8.33 5.76
C ARG A 39 -10.81 9.68 5.59
N ASN A 40 -10.13 10.63 4.94
CA ASN A 40 -10.67 11.95 4.62
C ASN A 40 -10.51 12.19 3.11
N GLU A 41 -11.49 11.72 2.33
CA GLU A 41 -11.48 11.91 0.87
C GLU A 41 -11.50 13.39 0.48
N SER A 42 -12.15 14.26 1.25
CA SER A 42 -12.24 15.70 0.97
C SER A 42 -10.89 16.40 1.01
N ALA A 43 -9.89 15.82 1.69
CA ALA A 43 -8.52 16.32 1.70
C ALA A 43 -7.69 15.85 0.49
N MET A 44 -8.21 14.94 -0.34
CA MET A 44 -7.49 14.32 -1.45
C MET A 44 -7.85 14.96 -2.79
N THR A 45 -6.88 14.96 -3.70
CA THR A 45 -7.12 15.36 -5.09
C THR A 45 -7.89 14.29 -5.85
N ALA A 46 -8.62 14.69 -6.90
CA ALA A 46 -9.29 13.73 -7.80
C ALA A 46 -8.30 12.71 -8.39
N LYS A 47 -7.06 13.10 -8.66
CA LYS A 47 -6.00 12.21 -9.14
C LYS A 47 -5.67 11.12 -8.12
N GLN A 48 -5.57 11.47 -6.83
CA GLN A 48 -5.30 10.51 -5.77
C GLN A 48 -6.48 9.56 -5.56
N LEU A 49 -7.70 10.08 -5.57
CA LEU A 49 -8.92 9.27 -5.39
C LEU A 49 -9.14 8.27 -6.53
N ASN A 50 -8.75 8.62 -7.76
CA ASN A 50 -8.87 7.74 -8.92
C ASN A 50 -7.58 6.94 -9.21
N ALA A 51 -6.59 6.99 -8.33
CA ALA A 51 -5.34 6.27 -8.53
C ALA A 51 -5.59 4.76 -8.42
N ARG A 52 -5.21 4.02 -9.47
CA ARG A 52 -5.23 2.55 -9.47
C ARG A 52 -4.02 2.02 -8.69
N ILE A 53 -4.26 1.16 -7.72
CA ILE A 53 -3.22 0.43 -6.99
C ILE A 53 -2.78 -0.79 -7.81
N THR A 54 -1.49 -1.06 -7.80
CA THR A 54 -0.89 -2.28 -8.35
C THR A 54 -0.21 -3.07 -7.23
N PHE A 55 -0.09 -4.38 -7.43
CA PHE A 55 0.48 -5.27 -6.43
C PHE A 55 1.90 -5.69 -6.82
N ALA A 56 2.76 -5.72 -5.82
CA ALA A 56 4.09 -6.32 -5.90
C ALA A 56 4.23 -7.36 -4.77
N LYS A 57 5.15 -8.30 -4.96
CA LYS A 57 5.50 -9.33 -3.98
C LYS A 57 6.87 -9.03 -3.38
N GLY A 58 7.03 -9.25 -2.09
CA GLY A 58 8.34 -9.21 -1.41
C GLY A 58 8.33 -10.06 -0.14
N ALA A 59 9.45 -10.09 0.58
CA ALA A 59 9.52 -10.63 1.93
C ALA A 59 8.60 -9.87 2.91
N ALA A 60 8.19 -10.56 3.98
CA ALA A 60 7.44 -9.96 5.09
C ALA A 60 8.32 -9.11 6.03
N GLN A 61 9.41 -8.56 5.50
CA GLN A 61 10.42 -7.76 6.20
C GLN A 61 10.58 -6.43 5.48
N ALA A 62 10.63 -5.34 6.24
CA ALA A 62 10.77 -3.99 5.69
C ALA A 62 11.43 -3.06 6.71
N SER A 63 12.13 -2.04 6.23
CA SER A 63 12.55 -0.89 7.02
C SER A 63 11.75 0.32 6.57
N LEU A 64 10.87 0.83 7.44
CA LEU A 64 9.99 1.94 7.11
C LEU A 64 10.38 3.19 7.90
N SER A 65 10.37 4.33 7.23
CA SER A 65 10.56 5.63 7.89
C SER A 65 9.33 5.98 8.74
N ARG A 66 9.53 6.80 9.77
CA ARG A 66 8.43 7.27 10.64
C ARG A 66 7.29 7.92 9.84
N PRO A 67 7.53 8.82 8.88
CA PRO A 67 6.46 9.41 8.07
C PRO A 67 5.64 8.38 7.27
N ALA A 68 6.29 7.32 6.76
CA ALA A 68 5.59 6.27 6.03
C ALA A 68 4.65 5.48 6.96
N VAL A 69 5.11 5.16 8.17
CA VAL A 69 4.27 4.50 9.18
C VAL A 69 3.12 5.40 9.61
N GLU A 70 3.36 6.69 9.84
CA GLU A 70 2.31 7.65 10.19
C GLU A 70 1.25 7.77 9.08
N TRP A 71 1.66 7.77 7.81
CA TRP A 71 0.72 7.77 6.69
C TRP A 71 -0.14 6.50 6.67
N LEU A 72 0.47 5.31 6.85
CA LEU A 72 -0.26 4.04 6.91
C LEU A 72 -1.26 3.99 8.07
N VAL A 73 -0.88 4.55 9.23
CA VAL A 73 -1.68 4.46 10.46
C VAL A 73 -2.76 5.54 10.56
N TYR A 74 -2.50 6.76 10.05
CA TYR A 74 -3.39 7.90 10.26
C TYR A 74 -4.09 8.39 8.99
N THR A 75 -3.50 8.18 7.81
CA THR A 75 -4.08 8.65 6.54
C THR A 75 -4.84 7.53 5.82
N ALA A 76 -4.22 6.35 5.71
CA ALA A 76 -4.81 5.23 5.00
C ALA A 76 -5.87 4.48 5.82
N ASN A 77 -6.90 4.01 5.13
CA ASN A 77 -7.86 3.02 5.59
C ASN A 77 -7.67 1.75 4.76
N LEU A 78 -6.95 0.79 5.33
CA LEU A 78 -6.59 -0.46 4.65
C LEU A 78 -7.63 -1.57 4.84
N THR A 79 -8.74 -1.30 5.53
CA THR A 79 -9.72 -2.33 5.92
C THR A 79 -10.29 -3.07 4.70
N THR A 80 -10.80 -2.32 3.71
CA THR A 80 -11.37 -2.91 2.50
C THR A 80 -10.30 -3.68 1.71
N LEU A 81 -9.12 -3.09 1.53
CA LEU A 81 -7.98 -3.70 0.83
C LEU A 81 -7.62 -5.06 1.45
N MET A 82 -7.41 -5.09 2.77
CA MET A 82 -7.02 -6.30 3.49
C MET A 82 -8.13 -7.37 3.47
N ASN A 83 -9.39 -6.97 3.58
CA ASN A 83 -10.51 -7.89 3.48
C ASN A 83 -10.56 -8.56 2.09
N GLN A 84 -10.46 -7.76 1.02
CA GLN A 84 -10.46 -8.29 -0.35
C GLN A 84 -9.27 -9.21 -0.63
N LEU A 85 -8.08 -8.92 -0.09
CA LEU A 85 -6.90 -9.78 -0.24
C LEU A 85 -7.00 -11.10 0.56
N ASN A 86 -7.71 -11.09 1.68
CA ASN A 86 -7.89 -12.26 2.54
C ASN A 86 -9.08 -13.15 2.12
N GLU A 87 -9.94 -12.67 1.22
CA GLU A 87 -11.00 -13.49 0.64
C GLU A 87 -10.36 -14.65 -0.14
N LYS A 88 -10.70 -15.88 0.24
CA LYS A 88 -10.28 -17.05 -0.52
C LYS A 88 -10.93 -16.96 -1.89
N VAL A 89 -10.12 -16.87 -2.94
CA VAL A 89 -10.56 -17.19 -4.30
C VAL A 89 -11.06 -18.64 -4.25
N ALA A 90 -12.35 -18.84 -4.54
CA ALA A 90 -13.02 -20.14 -4.52
C ALA A 90 -12.44 -21.09 -5.57
#